data_AF-X1GVF0-F1
#
_entry.id   AF-X1GVF0-F1
#
_cell.length_a   1.000
_cell.length_b   1.000
_cell.length_c   1.000
_cell.angle_alpha   90.00
_cell.angle_beta   90.00
_cell.angle_gamma   90.00
#
_symmetry.space_group_name_H-M   'P 1'
#
loop_
_entity.id
_entity.type
_entity.pdbx_description
1 polymer ?
#
loop_
_entity_poly.entity_id
_entity_poly.type
_entity_poly.pdbx_seq_one_letter_code
_entity_poly.pdbx_strand_id
1 'polypeptide(L)' 'VWPAAAIPEIAQHSNTKIIEINLEPTPVSSIVDVSIQGKAGEVLPKIVAALGQ' A
#
# COMPACT_ATOMS: atom_id res chain seq x y z
N VAL A 1 -10.15 8.35 4.85
CA VAL A 1 -11.59 8.48 5.19
C VAL A 1 -12.08 7.18 5.79
N TRP A 2 -12.91 7.25 6.83
CA TRP A 2 -13.61 6.06 7.32
C TRP A 2 -14.84 5.82 6.42
N PRO A 3 -15.18 4.57 6.05
CA PRO A 3 -14.63 3.28 6.51
C PRO A 3 -13.45 2.73 5.69
N ALA A 4 -13.07 3.35 4.57
CA ALA A 4 -12.02 2.81 3.69
C ALA A 4 -10.66 2.63 4.38
N ALA A 5 -10.34 3.45 5.39
CA ALA A 5 -9.12 3.31 6.19
C ALA A 5 -9.05 2.00 7.00
N ALA A 6 -10.16 1.29 7.21
CA ALA A 6 -10.20 -0.01 7.90
C ALA A 6 -9.77 -1.18 7.01
N ILE A 7 -9.70 -0.99 5.68
CA ILE A 7 -9.44 -2.08 4.73
C ILE A 7 -8.10 -2.79 5.01
N PRO A 8 -6.98 -2.08 5.28
CA PRO A 8 -5.72 -2.74 5.60
C PRO A 8 -5.79 -3.60 6.87
N GLU A 9 -6.51 -3.16 7.90
CA GLU A 9 -6.71 -3.92 9.14
C GLU A 9 -7.54 -5.19 8.89
N ILE A 10 -8.59 -5.10 8.07
CA ILE A 10 -9.39 -6.26 7.67
C ILE A 10 -8.53 -7.24 6.85
N ALA A 11 -7.71 -6.72 5.92
CA ALA A 11 -6.84 -7.52 5.07
C ALA A 11 -5.71 -8.20 5.86
N GLN A 12 -5.20 -7.58 6.93
CA GLN A 12 -4.13 -8.15 7.77
C GLN A 12 -4.54 -9.49 8.39
N HIS A 13 -5.82 -9.64 8.73
CA HIS A 13 -6.37 -10.88 9.27
C HIS A 13 -6.66 -11.94 8.19
N SER A 14 -6.37 -11.63 6.92
CA SER A 14 -6.46 -12.55 5.79
C SER A 14 -5.06 -12.91 5.30
N ASN A 15 -4.90 -14.06 4.62
CA ASN A 15 -3.61 -14.47 4.05
C ASN A 15 -3.27 -13.70 2.75
N THR A 16 -3.37 -12.37 2.80
CA THR A 16 -3.20 -11.45 1.66
C THR A 16 -1.97 -10.58 1.89
N LYS A 17 -1.26 -10.24 0.80
CA LYS A 17 -0.16 -9.26 0.84
C LYS A 17 -0.67 -7.83 0.75
N ILE A 18 -0.20 -6.96 1.65
CA ILE A 18 -0.62 -5.57 1.75
C ILE A 18 0.57 -4.65 1.41
N ILE A 19 0.36 -3.76 0.45
CA ILE A 19 1.35 -2.77 0.04
C ILE A 19 0.75 -1.38 0.25
N GLU A 20 1.42 -0.54 1.04
CA GLU A 20 1.10 0.88 1.18
C GLU A 20 1.97 1.71 0.22
N ILE A 21 1.35 2.64 -0.50
CA ILE A 21 2.05 3.67 -1.27
C ILE A 21 1.50 5.01 -0.79
N ASN A 22 2.29 5.75 -0.03
CA ASN A 22 1.90 7.06 0.48
C ASN A 22 3.10 8.00 0.59
N LEU A 23 2.87 9.31 0.58
CA LEU A 23 3.95 10.29 0.74
C LEU A 23 4.60 10.23 2.12
N GLU A 24 3.79 9.98 3.15
CA GLU A 24 4.20 9.92 4.55
C GLU A 24 3.63 8.65 5.19
N PRO A 25 4.28 8.12 6.24
CA PRO A 25 3.71 7.03 7.01
C PRO A 25 2.33 7.36 7.57
N THR A 26 1.47 6.37 7.66
CA THR A 26 0.16 6.45 8.30
C THR A 26 0.09 5.42 9.44
N PRO A 27 -0.97 5.43 10.27
CA PRO A 27 -1.13 4.41 11.30
C PRO A 27 -1.03 2.96 10.78
N VAL A 28 -1.46 2.71 9.53
CA VAL A 28 -1.41 1.37 8.93
C VAL A 28 -0.03 0.97 8.41
N SER A 29 0.95 1.89 8.34
CA SER A 29 2.32 1.56 7.90
C SER A 29 2.99 0.49 8.76
N SER A 30 2.52 0.31 9.99
CA SER A 30 3.01 -0.71 10.93
C SER A 30 2.45 -2.13 10.67
N ILE A 31 1.40 -2.25 9.86
CA ILE A 31 0.69 -3.53 9.62
C ILE A 31 0.76 -4.01 8.17
N VAL A 32 1.34 -3.21 7.26
CA VAL A 32 1.54 -3.60 5.86
C VAL A 32 2.81 -4.43 5.67
N ASP A 33 2.85 -5.30 4.66
CA ASP A 33 4.05 -6.07 4.33
C ASP A 33 5.14 -5.20 3.71
N VAL A 34 4.73 -4.18 2.93
CA VAL A 34 5.63 -3.25 2.23
C VAL A 34 5.04 -1.84 2.32
N SER A 35 5.86 -0.87 2.73
CA SER A 35 5.51 0.56 2.68
C SER A 35 6.46 1.28 1.74
N ILE A 36 5.92 1.94 0.73
CA ILE A 36 6.65 2.71 -0.29
C ILE A 36 6.35 4.18 -0.11
N GLN A 37 7.36 4.96 0.25
CA GLN A 37 7.23 6.41 0.36
C GLN A 37 7.31 7.07 -1.02
N GLY A 38 6.21 7.65 -1.48
CA GLY A 38 6.14 8.33 -2.77
C GLY A 38 4.72 8.60 -3.27
N LYS A 39 4.61 9.38 -4.34
CA LYS A 39 3.31 9.62 -5.00
C LYS A 39 2.87 8.37 -5.75
N ALA A 40 1.63 7.94 -5.54
CA ALA A 40 1.07 6.80 -6.27
C ALA A 40 1.16 6.96 -7.80
N GLY A 41 0.93 8.18 -8.31
CA GLY A 41 1.05 8.49 -9.74
C GLY A 41 2.48 8.37 -10.32
N GLU A 42 3.52 8.32 -9.47
CA GLU A 42 4.91 8.13 -9.89
C GLU A 42 5.40 6.69 -9.62
N VAL A 43 4.93 6.08 -8.53
CA VAL A 43 5.32 4.73 -8.10
C VAL A 43 4.65 3.65 -8.95
N LEU A 44 3.34 3.73 -9.17
CA LEU A 44 2.59 2.69 -9.87
C LEU A 44 3.09 2.45 -11.31
N PRO A 45 3.39 3.48 -12.13
CA PRO A 45 3.96 3.25 -13.46
C PRO A 45 5.30 2.51 -13.44
N LYS A 46 6.15 2.76 -12.43
CA LYS A 46 7.45 2.07 -12.29
C LYS A 46 7.27 0.59 -11.95
N ILE A 47 6.28 0.27 -11.11
CA ILE A 47 5.92 -1.13 -10.79
C ILE A 47 5.47 -1.85 -12.07
N VAL A 48 4.55 -1.24 -12.84
CA VAL A 48 4.07 -1.83 -14.09
C VAL A 48 5.22 -2.05 -15.08
N ALA A 49 6.09 -1.05 -15.27
CA ALA A 49 7.24 -1.18 -16.16
C ALA A 49 8.22 -2.29 -15.72
N ALA A 50 8.43 -2.48 -14.41
CA ALA A 50 9.29 -3.54 -13.88
C ALA A 50 8.72 -4.95 -14.08
N LEU A 51 7.41 -5.10 -14.28
CA LEU A 51 6.75 -6.38 -14.56
C LEU A 51 6.86 -6.82 -16.03
N GLY A 52 7.48 -6.01 -16.89
CA GLY A 52 7.76 -6.37 -18.29
C GLY A 52 6.54 -6.34 -19.22
N GLN A 53 5.58 -5.46 -18.95
CA GLN A 53 4.45 -5.20 -19.86
C GLN A 53 4.79 -4.14 -20.92
#